data_AF-A0A7W1TX56-F1
#
_entry.id   AF-A0A7W1TX56-F1
#
_cell.length_a   1.000
_cell.length_b   1.000
_cell.length_c   1.000
_cell.angle_alpha   90.00
_cell.angle_beta   90.00
_cell.angle_gamma   90.00
#
_symmetry.space_group_name_H-M   'P 1'
#
loop_
_entity.id
_entity.type
_entity.pdbx_description
1 polymer ?
#
loop_
_entity_poly.entity_id
_entity_poly.type
_entity_poly.pdbx_seq_one_letter_code
_entity_poly.pdbx_strand_id
1 'polypeptide(L)' 'MATPADALVLFGASGDLARKKLFPAVHRLAGLGLLDAIPVVGVAASAWDDAQMLAYARESVE' A
#
# COMPACT_ATOMS: atom_id res chain seq x y z
N MET A 1 14.69 22.71 0.54
CA MET A 1 13.40 22.03 0.78
C MET A 1 13.36 20.81 -0.12
N ALA A 2 12.95 19.65 0.38
CA ALA A 2 12.84 18.43 -0.43
C ALA A 2 11.55 18.48 -1.26
N THR A 3 11.61 18.05 -2.52
CA THR A 3 10.44 17.88 -3.38
C THR A 3 9.67 16.62 -2.92
N PRO A 4 8.35 16.71 -2.67
CA PRO A 4 7.54 15.53 -2.36
C PRO A 4 7.59 14.51 -3.49
N ALA A 5 7.46 13.22 -3.16
CA ALA A 5 7.29 12.18 -4.16
C ALA A 5 5.84 12.17 -4.69
N ASP A 6 5.67 11.89 -5.98
CA ASP A 6 4.36 11.82 -6.63
C ASP A 6 3.68 10.44 -6.50
N ALA A 7 4.37 9.43 -5.97
CA ALA A 7 3.82 8.08 -5.77
C ALA A 7 4.58 7.31 -4.69
N LEU A 8 3.89 6.36 -4.04
CA LEU A 8 4.47 5.36 -3.14
C LEU A 8 4.36 3.96 -3.77
N VAL A 9 5.50 3.32 -4.05
CA VAL A 9 5.54 1.98 -4.67
C VAL A 9 6.00 0.94 -3.66
N LEU A 10 5.17 -0.07 -3.41
CA LEU A 10 5.43 -1.18 -2.49
C LEU A 10 5.85 -2.42 -3.28
N PHE A 11 7.15 -2.68 -3.38
CA PHE A 11 7.67 -3.93 -3.93
C PHE A 11 7.55 -5.06 -2.91
N GLY A 12 7.06 -6.22 -3.35
CA GLY A 12 6.71 -7.32 -2.45
C GLY A 12 5.37 -7.10 -1.73
N ALA A 13 4.43 -6.39 -2.37
CA ALA A 13 3.14 -6.04 -1.77
C ALA A 13 2.29 -7.26 -1.35
N SER A 14 2.52 -8.44 -1.91
CA SER A 14 1.86 -9.69 -1.50
C SER A 14 2.55 -10.39 -0.32
N GLY A 15 3.59 -9.80 0.24
CA GLY A 15 4.41 -10.41 1.30
C GLY A 15 3.87 -10.18 2.72
N ASP A 16 4.30 -11.03 3.63
CA ASP A 16 3.89 -11.01 5.04
C ASP A 16 4.15 -9.67 5.75
N LEU A 17 5.27 -9.01 5.45
CA LEU A 17 5.56 -7.69 6.03
C LEU A 17 4.59 -6.64 5.52
N ALA A 18 4.22 -6.71 4.24
CA ALA A 18 3.26 -5.78 3.65
C ALA A 18 1.90 -5.91 4.37
N ARG A 19 1.40 -7.15 4.53
CA ARG A 19 0.18 -7.44 5.30
C ARG A 19 0.25 -7.01 6.75
N LYS A 20 1.29 -7.42 7.48
CA LYS A 20 1.34 -7.24 8.93
C LYS A 20 1.69 -5.82 9.36
N LYS A 21 2.32 -5.01 8.49
CA LYS A 21 2.86 -3.69 8.87
C LYS A 21 2.60 -2.59 7.85
N LEU A 22 2.88 -2.82 6.56
CA LEU A 22 2.86 -1.72 5.58
C LEU A 22 1.44 -1.28 5.24
N PHE A 23 0.52 -2.19 4.90
CA PHE A 23 -0.87 -1.82 4.62
C PHE A 23 -1.55 -1.13 5.82
N PRO A 24 -1.44 -1.64 7.08
CA PRO A 24 -1.92 -0.91 8.25
C PRO A 24 -1.33 0.49 8.40
N ALA A 25 -0.01 0.66 8.20
CA ALA A 25 0.65 1.94 8.34
C ALA A 25 0.20 2.93 7.26
N VAL A 26 0.17 2.50 6.00
CA VAL A 26 -0.28 3.30 4.87
C VAL A 26 -1.76 3.69 5.01
N HIS A 27 -2.62 2.76 5.42
CA HIS A 27 -4.03 3.05 5.69
C HIS A 27 -4.19 4.10 6.79
N ARG A 28 -3.41 4.01 7.87
CA ARG A 28 -3.41 5.03 8.93
C ARG A 28 -2.93 6.39 8.43
N LEU A 29 -1.89 6.44 7.60
CA LEU A 29 -1.41 7.69 7.01
C LEU A 29 -2.45 8.32 6.08
N ALA A 30 -3.14 7.50 5.28
CA ALA A 30 -4.26 7.94 4.46
C ALA A 30 -5.41 8.48 5.31
N GLY A 31 -5.79 7.79 6.40
CA GLY A 31 -6.81 8.28 7.34
C GLY A 31 -6.45 9.58 8.08
N LEU A 32 -5.16 9.96 8.09
CA LEU A 32 -4.66 11.23 8.62
C LEU A 32 -4.54 12.34 7.55
N GLY A 33 -4.91 12.07 6.29
CA GLY A 33 -4.77 13.00 5.17
C GLY A 33 -3.32 13.20 4.68
N LEU A 34 -2.38 12.37 5.13
CA LEU A 34 -0.95 12.52 4.80
C LEU A 34 -0.58 11.92 3.44
N LEU A 35 -1.51 11.22 2.78
CA LEU A 35 -1.32 10.56 1.49
C LEU A 35 -2.37 10.97 0.43
N ASP A 36 -3.20 11.99 0.69
CA ASP A 36 -4.37 12.31 -0.16
C ASP A 36 -4.03 12.63 -1.62
N ALA A 37 -2.82 13.14 -1.88
CA ALA A 37 -2.33 13.43 -3.23
C ALA A 37 -1.39 12.35 -3.80
N ILE A 38 -1.10 11.29 -3.04
CA ILE A 38 -0.06 10.30 -3.39
C ILE A 38 -0.71 8.93 -3.67
N PRO A 39 -0.74 8.46 -4.93
CA PRO A 39 -1.14 7.10 -5.27
C PRO A 39 -0.21 6.05 -4.63
N VAL A 40 -0.81 4.97 -4.16
CA VAL A 40 -0.10 3.79 -3.64
C VAL A 40 -0.18 2.67 -4.67
N VAL A 41 0.98 2.18 -5.12
CA VAL A 41 1.10 1.13 -6.14
C VAL A 41 1.74 -0.10 -5.52
N GLY A 42 1.03 -1.24 -5.54
CA GLY A 42 1.57 -2.53 -5.11
C GLY A 42 2.20 -3.28 -6.27
N VAL A 43 3.40 -3.84 -6.07
CA VAL A 43 4.09 -4.68 -7.05
C VAL A 43 4.48 -6.00 -6.38
N ALA A 44 4.18 -7.11 -7.04
CA ALA A 44 4.50 -8.45 -6.55
C ALA A 44 4.85 -9.40 -7.70
N ALA A 45 5.60 -10.46 -7.39
CA ALA A 45 5.88 -11.56 -8.33
C ALA A 45 4.68 -12.51 -8.48
N SER A 46 3.74 -12.48 -7.53
CA SER A 46 2.50 -13.25 -7.59
C SER A 46 1.68 -12.83 -8.80
N ALA A 47 1.11 -13.79 -9.53
CA ALA A 47 0.21 -13.55 -10.66
C ALA A 47 -1.20 -13.16 -10.17
N TRP A 48 -1.29 -12.14 -9.33
CA TRP A 48 -2.54 -11.61 -8.82
C TRP A 48 -3.10 -10.55 -9.75
N ASP A 49 -4.41 -10.51 -9.88
CA ASP A 49 -5.10 -9.33 -10.40
C ASP A 49 -5.25 -8.23 -9.32
N ASP A 50 -5.72 -7.06 -9.76
CA ASP A 50 -5.92 -5.91 -8.87
C ASP A 50 -6.95 -6.22 -7.76
N ALA A 51 -7.94 -7.07 -8.03
CA ALA A 51 -8.98 -7.42 -7.06
C ALA A 51 -8.41 -8.27 -5.92
N GLN A 52 -7.55 -9.23 -6.24
CA GLN A 52 -6.83 -10.04 -5.25
C GLN A 52 -5.88 -9.19 -4.41
N MET A 53 -5.13 -8.27 -5.03
CA MET A 53 -4.27 -7.35 -4.29
C MET A 53 -5.07 -6.44 -3.35
N LEU A 54 -6.20 -5.90 -3.83
CA LEU A 54 -7.06 -5.05 -3.04
C LEU A 54 -7.70 -5.80 -1.87
N ALA A 55 -8.18 -7.03 -2.09
CA ALA A 55 -8.71 -7.88 -1.03
C ALA A 55 -7.65 -8.16 0.04
N TYR A 56 -6.43 -8.54 -0.36
CA TYR A 56 -5.32 -8.77 0.56
C TYR A 56 -4.98 -7.53 1.39
N ALA A 57 -4.97 -6.34 0.77
CA ALA A 57 -4.74 -5.09 1.47
C ALA A 57 -5.88 -4.73 2.44
N ARG A 58 -7.14 -4.96 2.07
CA ARG A 58 -8.31 -4.74 2.94
C ARG A 58 -8.30 -5.65 4.17
N GLU A 59 -8.11 -6.95 3.97
CA GLU A 59 -7.98 -7.92 5.07
C GLU A 59 -6.80 -7.62 6.01
N SER A 60 -5.82 -6.82 5.55
CA SER A 60 -4.67 -6.43 6.37
C SER A 60 -5.01 -5.31 7.36
N VAL A 61 -6.13 -4.60 7.15
CA VAL A 61 -6.51 -3.41 7.94
C VAL A 61 -7.85 -3.54 8.65
N GLU A 62 -8.61 -4.59 8.34
CA GLU A 62 -9.76 -5.07 9.12
C GLU A 62 -9.29 -5.78 10.41
#